data_AF-Q9I779-F1
#
_entry.id   AF-Q9I779-F1
#
_cell.length_a   1.000
_cell.length_b   1.000
_cell.length_c   1.000
_cell.angle_alpha   90.00
_cell.angle_beta   90.00
_cell.angle_gamma   90.00
#
_symmetry.space_group_name_H-M   'P 1'
#
loop_
_entity.id
_entity.type
_entity.pdbx_description
1 polymer ?
#
loop_
_entity_poly.entity_id
_entity_poly.type
_entity_poly.pdbx_seq_one_letter_code
_entity_poly.pdbx_strand_id
1 'polypeptide(L)'
;MNHCFANGNKRTAAAAATVFLLLNGIELTGPAQDFVDIMVALVTREASVQDLEDWMFYWHRPFDAYNLPDSDAFERMVARLGIG
;
A
#
# COMPACT_ATOMS: atom_id res chain seq x y z
N MET A 1 3.16 20.88 1.59
CA MET A 1 4.48 20.44 1.10
C MET A 1 4.52 18.91 1.28
N ASN A 2 3.95 18.16 0.34
CA ASN A 2 3.81 16.68 0.41
C ASN A 2 4.47 15.97 -0.79
N HIS A 3 5.40 16.65 -1.46
CA HIS A 3 6.15 16.14 -2.61
C HIS A 3 7.63 16.06 -2.24
N CYS A 4 8.01 15.06 -1.46
CA CYS A 4 9.39 14.84 -1.00
C CYS A 4 10.36 14.57 -2.16
N PHE A 5 9.86 14.08 -3.30
CA PHE A 5 10.65 13.72 -4.48
C PHE A 5 10.17 14.47 -5.73
N ALA A 6 11.08 14.67 -6.69
CA ALA A 6 10.76 15.26 -7.99
C ALA A 6 9.76 14.41 -8.80
N ASN A 7 9.82 13.07 -8.67
CA ASN A 7 8.86 12.13 -9.23
C ASN A 7 8.74 10.91 -8.30
N GLY A 8 7.68 10.11 -8.45
CA GLY A 8 7.54 8.83 -7.75
C GLY A 8 6.86 8.90 -6.38
N ASN A 9 6.50 10.09 -5.87
CA ASN A 9 5.88 10.26 -4.56
C ASN A 9 4.72 9.27 -4.28
N LYS A 10 3.83 9.06 -5.25
CA LYS A 10 2.68 8.12 -5.09
C LYS A 10 3.14 6.67 -4.90
N ARG A 11 4.08 6.21 -5.73
CA ARG A 11 4.64 4.85 -5.66
C ARG A 11 5.43 4.66 -4.37
N THR A 12 6.20 5.65 -3.97
CA THR A 12 6.93 5.61 -2.69
C THR A 12 5.98 5.60 -1.50
N ALA A 13 4.92 6.40 -1.51
CA ALA A 13 3.91 6.38 -0.45
C ALA A 13 3.21 5.02 -0.36
N ALA A 14 2.81 4.45 -1.51
CA ALA A 14 2.17 3.14 -1.56
C ALA A 14 3.12 2.00 -1.13
N ALA A 15 4.40 2.07 -1.49
CA ALA A 15 5.42 1.11 -1.05
C ALA A 15 5.67 1.22 0.46
N ALA A 16 5.82 2.44 0.99
CA ALA A 16 6.02 2.68 2.41
C ALA A 16 4.83 2.18 3.24
N ALA A 17 3.60 2.45 2.79
CA ALA A 17 2.39 1.94 3.45
C ALA A 17 2.33 0.41 3.43
N THR A 18 2.63 -0.22 2.30
CA THR A 18 2.64 -1.69 2.20
C THR A 18 3.69 -2.32 3.11
N VAL A 19 4.92 -1.79 3.12
CA VAL A 19 6.00 -2.28 4.00
C VAL A 19 5.59 -2.13 5.47
N PHE A 20 5.01 -0.99 5.84
CA PHE A 20 4.51 -0.78 7.20
C PHE A 20 3.50 -1.85 7.61
N LEU A 21 2.54 -2.18 6.74
CA LEU A 21 1.54 -3.20 7.04
C LEU A 21 2.16 -4.59 7.18
N LEU A 22 3.06 -4.97 6.27
CA LEU A 22 3.73 -6.27 6.30
C LEU A 22 4.54 -6.46 7.60
N LEU A 23 5.25 -5.41 8.04
CA LEU A 23 5.96 -5.41 9.31
C LEU A 23 5.04 -5.56 10.53
N ASN A 24 3.77 -5.17 10.40
CA ASN A 24 2.73 -5.33 11.43
C ASN A 24 1.88 -6.59 11.23
N GLY A 25 2.32 -7.53 10.38
CA GLY A 25 1.63 -8.80 10.15
C GLY A 25 0.36 -8.69 9.32
N ILE A 26 0.27 -7.67 8.46
CA ILE A 26 -0.87 -7.42 7.58
C ILE A 26 -0.38 -7.38 6.13
N GLU A 27 -1.02 -8.16 5.26
CA GLU A 27 -0.85 -8.04 3.82
C GLU A 27 -2.15 -7.56 3.16
N LEU A 28 -2.06 -6.56 2.30
CA LEU A 28 -3.17 -6.14 1.45
C LEU A 28 -3.22 -7.03 0.21
N THR A 29 -4.40 -7.54 -0.13
CA THR A 29 -4.61 -8.45 -1.27
C THR A 29 -5.37 -7.81 -2.43
N GLY A 30 -5.83 -6.57 -2.26
CA GLY A 30 -6.55 -5.82 -3.27
C GLY A 30 -5.68 -5.43 -4.48
N PRO A 31 -6.33 -5.02 -5.58
CA PRO A 31 -5.63 -4.52 -6.76
C PRO A 31 -4.77 -3.31 -6.41
N ALA A 32 -3.55 -3.27 -6.97
CA ALA A 32 -2.59 -2.22 -6.69
C ALA A 32 -3.06 -0.84 -7.15
N GLN A 33 -3.74 -0.81 -8.29
CA GLN A 33 -4.28 0.41 -8.86
C GLN A 33 -5.35 1.00 -7.94
N ASP A 34 -6.28 0.16 -7.44
CA ASP A 34 -7.30 0.58 -6.48
C ASP A 34 -6.67 1.17 -5.21
N PHE A 35 -5.56 0.60 -4.72
CA PHE A 35 -4.85 1.16 -3.57
C PHE A 35 -4.27 2.55 -3.86
N VAL A 36 -3.64 2.73 -5.03
CA VAL A 36 -3.12 4.03 -5.46
C VAL A 36 -4.27 5.02 -5.64
N ASP A 37 -5.39 4.60 -6.22
CA ASP A 37 -6.53 5.44 -6.50
C ASP A 37 -7.21 5.93 -5.22
N ILE A 38 -7.42 5.06 -4.22
CA ILE A 38 -8.00 5.49 -2.94
C ILE A 38 -7.05 6.39 -2.14
N MET A 39 -5.73 6.15 -2.23
CA MET A 39 -4.74 7.05 -1.62
C MET A 39 -4.71 8.42 -2.31
N VAL A 40 -4.89 8.47 -3.63
CA VAL A 40 -5.03 9.73 -4.38
C VAL A 40 -6.34 10.42 -3.98
N ALA A 41 -7.46 9.70 -3.95
CA ALA A 41 -8.76 10.22 -3.57
C ALA A 41 -8.76 10.81 -2.14
N LEU A 42 -8.05 10.17 -1.21
CA LEU A 42 -7.88 10.70 0.15
C LEU A 42 -7.13 12.05 0.15
N VAL A 43 -6.07 12.17 -0.66
CA VAL A 43 -5.28 13.41 -0.76
C VAL A 43 -6.03 14.51 -1.50
N THR A 44 -6.87 14.16 -2.49
CA THR A 44 -7.73 15.11 -3.22
C THR A 44 -9.03 15.44 -2.48
N ARG A 45 -9.29 14.81 -1.33
CA ARG A 45 -10.53 14.92 -0.54
C ARG A 45 -11.78 14.42 -1.27
N GLU A 46 -11.59 13.50 -2.20
CA GLU A 46 -12.64 12.75 -2.89
C GLU A 46 -13.01 11.46 -2.13
N ALA A 47 -12.15 11.01 -1.22
CA ALA A 47 -12.41 9.94 -0.26
C ALA A 47 -12.09 10.40 1.17
N SER A 48 -12.76 9.78 2.14
CA SER A 48 -12.51 9.96 3.56
C SER A 48 -11.48 8.96 4.08
N VAL A 49 -10.98 9.20 5.31
CA VAL A 49 -10.14 8.23 6.02
C VAL A 49 -10.92 6.92 6.25
N GLN A 50 -12.22 7.01 6.52
CA GLN A 50 -13.07 5.82 6.70
C GLN A 50 -13.14 4.98 5.43
N ASP A 51 -13.23 5.60 4.25
CA ASP A 51 -13.23 4.85 2.98
C ASP A 51 -11.93 4.08 2.77
N LEU A 52 -10.79 4.68 3.14
CA LEU A 52 -9.49 4.00 3.12
C LEU A 52 -9.46 2.84 4.13
N GLU A 53 -9.94 3.06 5.35
CA GLU A 53 -10.00 2.02 6.39
C GLU A 53 -10.88 0.84 5.95
N ASP A 54 -12.04 1.10 5.38
CA ASP A 54 -12.98 0.08 4.90
C ASP A 54 -12.35 -0.73 3.74
N TRP A 55 -11.68 -0.05 2.81
CA TRP A 55 -10.95 -0.71 1.73
C TRP A 55 -9.82 -1.59 2.27
N MET A 56 -9.02 -1.08 3.22
CA MET A 56 -7.93 -1.83 3.84
C MET A 56 -8.46 -3.04 4.61
N PHE A 57 -9.53 -2.86 5.38
CA PHE A 57 -10.17 -3.93 6.15
C PHE A 57 -10.74 -5.01 5.24
N TYR A 58 -11.34 -4.65 4.11
CA TYR A 58 -11.85 -5.63 3.15
C TYR A 58 -10.73 -6.47 2.53
N TRP A 59 -9.59 -5.85 2.22
CA TRP A 59 -8.49 -6.51 1.50
C TRP A 59 -7.37 -7.05 2.40
N HIS A 60 -7.43 -6.87 3.72
CA HIS A 60 -6.39 -7.36 4.61
C HIS A 60 -6.42 -8.88 4.74
N ARG A 61 -5.25 -9.46 4.91
CA ARG A 61 -5.10 -10.80 5.48
C ARG A 61 -3.98 -10.81 6.52
N PRO A 62 -4.04 -11.73 7.50
CA PRO A 62 -2.90 -12.01 8.35
C PRO A 62 -1.68 -12.38 7.51
N PHE A 63 -0.52 -11.85 7.89
CA PHE A 63 0.77 -12.11 7.28
C PHE A 63 1.78 -12.47 8.37
N ASP A 64 2.61 -13.48 8.14
CA ASP A 64 3.70 -13.80 9.06
C ASP A 64 4.88 -12.87 8.84
N ALA A 65 4.95 -11.80 9.64
CA ALA A 65 6.01 -10.82 9.58
C ALA A 65 7.41 -11.42 9.82
N TYR A 66 7.53 -12.54 10.54
CA TYR A 66 8.82 -13.20 10.77
C TYR A 66 9.34 -13.89 9.51
N ASN A 67 8.43 -14.32 8.63
CA ASN A 67 8.77 -14.94 7.36
C ASN A 67 8.98 -13.91 6.23
N LEU A 68 8.96 -12.60 6.53
CA LEU A 68 9.16 -11.55 5.51
C LEU A 68 10.43 -11.78 4.66
N PRO A 69 11.62 -12.11 5.23
CA PRO A 69 12.84 -12.32 4.45
C PRO A 69 12.77 -13.47 3.45
N ASP A 70 11.98 -14.50 3.76
CA ASP A 70 11.82 -15.70 2.95
C ASP A 70 10.51 -15.70 2.14
N SER A 71 9.75 -14.59 2.19
CA SER A 71 8.49 -14.43 1.47
C SER A 71 8.68 -13.63 0.18
N ASP A 72 7.82 -13.90 -0.80
CA ASP A 72 7.66 -13.11 -2.02
C ASP A 72 6.72 -11.90 -1.84
N ALA A 73 6.36 -11.53 -0.59
CA ALA A 73 5.41 -10.45 -0.33
C ALA A 73 5.91 -9.09 -0.84
N PHE A 74 7.20 -8.82 -0.66
CA PHE A 74 7.82 -7.59 -1.18
C PHE A 74 7.87 -7.59 -2.71
N GLU A 75 8.16 -8.74 -3.34
CA GLU A 75 8.19 -8.85 -4.80
C GLU A 75 6.79 -8.71 -5.40
N ARG A 76 5.77 -9.32 -4.77
CA ARG A 76 4.37 -9.09 -5.12
C ARG A 76 4.01 -7.62 -5.01
N MET A 77 4.48 -6.91 -3.97
CA MET A 77 4.29 -5.46 -3.84
C MET A 77 4.95 -4.70 -4.98
N VAL A 78 6.22 -4.97 -5.31
CA VAL A 78 6.94 -4.29 -6.40
C VAL A 78 6.26 -4.52 -7.74
N ALA A 79 5.86 -5.76 -8.03
CA ALA A 79 5.12 -6.11 -9.24
C ALA A 79 3.78 -5.37 -9.31
N ARG A 80 3.07 -5.28 -8.18
CA ARG A 80 1.78 -4.58 -8.05
C ARG A 80 1.91 -3.08 -8.29
N LEU A 81 2.90 -2.43 -7.69
CA LEU A 81 3.06 -0.97 -7.76
C LEU A 81 3.74 -0.50 -9.05
N GLY A 82 4.09 -1.40 -9.96
CA GLY A 82 4.77 -1.07 -11.22
C GLY A 82 6.12 -0.37 -10.98
N ILE A 83 6.87 -0.82 -9.97
CA ILE A 83 8.17 -0.23 -9.59
C ILE A 83 9.37 -0.90 -10.29
N GLY A 84 9.15 -1.54 -11.43
CA GLY A 84 10.17 -2.21 -12.25
C GLY A 84 10.62 -1.37 -13.44
#